data_AF-A0A316MWA0-F1
#
_entry.id   AF-A0A316MWA0-F1
#
_cell.length_a   1.000
_cell.length_b   1.000
_cell.length_c   1.000
_cell.angle_alpha   90.00
_cell.angle_beta   90.00
_cell.angle_gamma   90.00
#
_symmetry.space_group_name_H-M   'P 1'
#
loop_
_entity.id
_entity.type
_entity.pdbx_description
1 polymer ?
#
loop_
_entity_poly.entity_id
_entity_poly.type
_entity_poly.pdbx_seq_one_letter_code
_entity_poly.pdbx_strand_id
1 'polypeptide(L)'
;MGGRGGSSSIVQYKPLHRGQITRYEAGIFFKAAKNGDITPMRETTSLLYNEADKSIRFADERYNQNSRFYDRVEDLTSNILNKNFKKAQKIIESIEKDEIRLAGRRSPYYKYKK
;
A
#
# COMPACT_ATOMS: atom_id res chain seq x y z
N MET A 1 7.18 32.70 -30.41
CA MET A 1 7.67 31.97 -29.21
C MET A 1 6.47 31.29 -28.56
N GLY A 2 6.23 30.01 -28.86
CA GLY A 2 5.10 29.25 -28.31
C GLY A 2 5.61 28.23 -27.30
N GLY A 3 5.36 28.50 -26.02
CA GLY A 3 5.80 27.64 -24.92
C GLY A 3 5.15 26.27 -24.97
N ARG A 4 5.96 25.21 -25.05
CA ARG A 4 5.54 23.83 -24.80
C ARG A 4 5.42 23.65 -23.30
N GLY A 5 4.24 23.94 -22.76
CA GLY A 5 3.83 23.48 -21.43
C GLY A 5 3.71 21.96 -21.48
N GLY A 6 4.72 21.26 -20.96
CA GLY A 6 4.64 19.84 -20.72
C GLY A 6 3.51 19.58 -19.72
N SER A 7 2.36 19.15 -20.22
CA SER A 7 1.29 18.63 -19.39
C SER A 7 1.77 17.30 -18.83
N SER A 8 2.40 17.36 -17.66
CA SER A 8 2.61 16.20 -16.80
C SER A 8 1.22 15.74 -16.37
N SER A 9 0.57 14.93 -17.21
CA SER A 9 -0.70 14.30 -16.88
C SER A 9 -0.46 13.43 -15.64
N ILE A 10 -0.79 13.98 -14.47
CA ILE A 10 -0.85 13.25 -13.22
C ILE A 10 -1.82 12.09 -13.47
N VAL A 11 -1.29 10.87 -13.55
CA VAL A 11 -2.11 9.67 -13.67
C VAL A 11 -2.83 9.53 -12.32
N GLN A 12 -4.00 10.16 -12.23
CA GLN A 12 -4.86 10.06 -11.06
C GLN A 12 -5.47 8.67 -11.09
N TYR A 13 -4.90 7.77 -10.29
CA TYR A 13 -5.43 6.44 -10.08
C TYR A 13 -6.87 6.58 -9.55
N LYS A 14 -7.82 5.91 -10.20
CA LYS A 14 -9.20 5.79 -9.75
C LYS A 14 -9.42 4.32 -9.38
N PRO A 15 -9.48 3.97 -8.09
CA PRO A 15 -9.76 2.61 -7.70
C PRO A 15 -11.18 2.26 -8.11
N LEU A 16 -11.32 1.13 -8.80
CA LEU A 16 -12.61 0.48 -8.94
C LEU A 16 -12.93 -0.11 -7.57
N HIS A 17 -13.89 0.47 -6.85
CA HIS A 17 -14.30 0.00 -5.53
C HIS A 17 -14.53 -1.52 -5.52
N ARG A 18 -13.68 -2.24 -4.76
CA ARG A 18 -13.98 -3.46 -3.98
C ARG A 18 -12.71 -3.92 -3.25
N GLY A 19 -12.53 -3.40 -2.03
CA GLY A 19 -11.94 -4.07 -0.84
C GLY A 19 -10.79 -5.07 -1.00
N GLN A 20 -9.91 -4.90 -1.98
CA GLN A 20 -8.75 -5.75 -2.19
C GLN A 20 -7.61 -4.88 -2.70
N ILE A 21 -6.40 -5.12 -2.17
CA ILE A 21 -5.19 -4.58 -2.77
C ILE A 21 -5.05 -5.21 -4.14
N THR A 22 -5.10 -4.42 -5.20
CA THR A 22 -4.97 -4.94 -6.55
C THR A 22 -3.55 -5.43 -6.80
N ARG A 23 -3.38 -6.41 -7.70
CA ARG A 23 -2.04 -6.80 -8.18
C ARG A 23 -1.25 -5.62 -8.75
N TYR A 24 -1.93 -4.60 -9.25
CA TYR A 24 -1.33 -3.37 -9.71
C TYR A 24 -0.74 -2.54 -8.55
N GLU A 25 -1.52 -2.27 -7.50
CA GLU A 25 -1.06 -1.57 -6.29
C GLU A 25 0.11 -2.30 -5.64
N ALA A 26 -0.02 -3.61 -5.49
CA ALA A 26 1.06 -4.46 -4.98
C ALA A 26 2.30 -4.37 -5.88
N GLY A 27 2.14 -4.47 -7.21
CA GLY A 27 3.22 -4.34 -8.18
C GLY A 27 3.94 -2.99 -8.12
N ILE A 28 3.21 -1.88 -7.95
CA ILE A 28 3.77 -0.54 -7.76
C ILE A 28 4.61 -0.48 -6.49
N PHE A 29 4.06 -0.97 -5.39
CA PHE A 29 4.76 -1.06 -4.12
C PHE A 29 6.06 -1.87 -4.25
N PHE A 30 6.01 -3.06 -4.85
CA PHE A 30 7.20 -3.91 -5.01
C PHE A 30 8.25 -3.27 -5.91
N LYS A 31 7.83 -2.58 -6.96
CA LYS A 31 8.76 -1.86 -7.84
C LYS A 31 9.48 -0.76 -7.06
N ALA A 32 8.76 0.04 -6.28
CA ALA A 32 9.35 1.10 -5.47
C ALA A 32 10.27 0.55 -4.38
N ALA A 33 9.89 -0.55 -3.72
CA ALA A 33 10.74 -1.22 -2.73
C ALA A 33 12.01 -1.81 -3.37
N LYS A 34 11.90 -2.45 -4.54
CA LYS A 34 13.03 -3.01 -5.28
C LYS A 34 14.00 -1.93 -5.78
N ASN A 35 13.48 -0.78 -6.16
CA ASN A 35 14.28 0.37 -6.59
C ASN A 35 14.98 1.09 -5.42
N GLY A 36 14.63 0.76 -4.17
CA GLY A 36 15.12 1.48 -2.99
C GLY A 36 14.45 2.83 -2.75
N ASP A 37 13.35 3.13 -3.45
CA ASP A 37 12.59 4.37 -3.28
C ASP A 37 11.84 4.41 -1.94
N ILE A 38 11.47 3.22 -1.43
CA ILE A 38 10.84 3.00 -0.12
C ILE A 38 11.51 1.78 0.55
N THR A 39 11.48 1.75 1.87
CA THR A 39 12.12 0.69 2.67
C THR A 39 11.10 0.07 3.64
N PRO A 40 10.24 -0.84 3.16
CA PRO A 40 9.28 -1.53 4.00
C PRO A 40 9.91 -2.70 4.77
N MET A 41 9.26 -3.14 5.86
CA MET A 41 9.56 -4.42 6.48
C MET A 41 9.25 -5.60 5.55
N ARG A 42 9.94 -6.71 5.76
CA ARG A 42 9.71 -7.93 4.99
C ARG A 42 8.29 -8.45 5.18
N GLU A 43 7.78 -8.37 6.39
CA GLU A 43 6.43 -8.78 6.77
C GLU A 43 5.36 -7.94 6.05
N THR A 44 5.58 -6.63 5.92
CA THR A 44 4.71 -5.70 5.15
C THR A 44 4.67 -6.07 3.68
N THR A 45 5.83 -6.40 3.13
CA THR A 45 5.96 -6.86 1.75
C THR A 45 5.19 -8.17 1.52
N SER A 46 5.35 -9.15 2.41
CA SER A 46 4.58 -10.41 2.37
C SER A 46 3.09 -10.20 2.57
N LEU A 47 2.69 -9.29 3.47
CA LEU A 47 1.29 -8.96 3.74
C LEU A 47 0.61 -8.46 2.47
N LEU A 48 1.18 -7.45 1.80
CA LEU A 48 0.61 -6.87 0.58
C LEU A 48 0.54 -7.89 -0.57
N TYR A 49 1.52 -8.78 -0.71
CA TYR A 49 1.46 -9.88 -1.68
C TYR A 49 0.30 -10.83 -1.38
N ASN A 50 0.19 -11.28 -0.14
CA ASN A 50 -0.86 -12.22 0.27
C ASN A 50 -2.26 -11.60 0.12
N GLU A 51 -2.42 -10.32 0.46
CA GLU A 51 -3.68 -9.60 0.25
C GLU A 51 -4.03 -9.44 -1.23
N ALA A 52 -3.03 -9.28 -2.10
CA ALA A 52 -3.23 -9.19 -3.55
C ALA A 52 -3.63 -10.54 -4.19
N ASP A 53 -3.28 -11.67 -3.59
CA ASP A 53 -3.63 -13.01 -4.09
C ASP A 53 -4.90 -13.61 -3.50
N LYS A 54 -5.50 -13.01 -2.46
CA LYS A 54 -6.80 -13.47 -1.93
C LYS A 54 -7.89 -13.33 -3.00
N SER A 55 -8.74 -14.34 -3.17
CA SER A 55 -9.81 -14.33 -4.18
C SER A 55 -10.89 -13.28 -3.90
N ILE A 56 -11.36 -12.60 -4.95
CA ILE A 56 -12.44 -11.60 -4.94
C ILE A 56 -13.75 -12.19 -4.36
N ARG A 57 -13.96 -13.52 -4.42
CA ARG A 57 -15.15 -14.16 -3.82
C ARG A 57 -15.26 -14.00 -2.30
N PHE A 58 -14.16 -13.69 -1.61
CA PHE A 58 -14.15 -13.37 -0.16
C PHE A 58 -14.14 -11.85 0.11
N ALA A 59 -14.45 -11.03 -0.90
CA ALA A 59 -14.51 -9.57 -0.75
C ALA A 59 -15.78 -9.11 -0.01
N ASP A 60 -16.89 -9.84 -0.14
CA ASP A 60 -18.17 -9.48 0.50
C ASP A 60 -18.15 -9.67 2.04
N GLU A 61 -17.27 -10.51 2.58
CA GLU A 61 -17.08 -10.70 4.03
C GLU A 61 -16.36 -9.51 4.72
N ARG A 62 -15.90 -8.50 3.96
CA ARG A 62 -14.92 -7.49 4.41
C ARG A 62 -15.49 -6.15 4.87
N TYR A 63 -16.81 -5.94 4.83
CA TYR A 63 -17.43 -4.72 5.36
C TYR A 63 -17.12 -4.46 6.85
N ASN A 64 -16.59 -5.46 7.57
CA ASN A 64 -16.19 -5.38 8.98
C ASN A 64 -14.67 -5.26 9.24
N GLN A 65 -13.80 -5.21 8.23
CA GLN A 65 -12.34 -5.15 8.46
C GLN A 65 -11.72 -3.80 8.08
N ASN A 66 -11.07 -3.20 9.08
CA ASN A 66 -10.21 -2.01 9.09
C ASN A 66 -10.17 -1.19 7.78
N SER A 67 -11.23 -0.42 7.53
CA SER A 67 -11.36 0.45 6.34
C SER A 67 -10.13 1.30 6.06
N ARG A 68 -9.47 1.76 7.14
CA ARG A 68 -8.25 2.60 7.08
C ARG A 68 -7.06 1.93 6.41
N PHE A 69 -6.96 0.60 6.40
CA PHE A 69 -5.83 -0.09 5.79
C PHE A 69 -5.85 0.06 4.26
N TYR A 70 -7.02 -0.10 3.64
CA TYR A 70 -7.16 0.00 2.18
C TYR A 70 -6.99 1.42 1.68
N ASP A 71 -7.63 2.40 2.33
CA ASP A 71 -7.46 3.82 2.01
C ASP A 71 -5.98 4.23 2.05
N ARG A 72 -5.23 3.70 3.03
CA ARG A 72 -3.78 3.92 3.11
C ARG A 72 -2.99 3.25 2.00
N VAL A 73 -3.40 2.09 1.51
CA VAL A 73 -2.72 1.43 0.39
C VAL A 73 -3.00 2.14 -0.94
N GLU A 74 -4.21 2.67 -1.11
CA GLU A 74 -4.53 3.56 -2.22
C GLU A 74 -3.71 4.86 -2.17
N ASP A 75 -3.65 5.51 -0.99
CA ASP A 75 -2.83 6.70 -0.77
C ASP A 75 -1.34 6.40 -1.02
N LEU A 76 -0.85 5.24 -0.56
CA LEU A 76 0.51 4.78 -0.79
C LEU A 76 0.80 4.66 -2.29
N THR A 77 -0.08 3.98 -3.02
CA THR A 77 0.04 3.77 -4.46
C THR A 77 0.05 5.10 -5.21
N SER A 78 -0.87 6.00 -4.87
CA SER A 78 -0.94 7.34 -5.44
C SER A 78 0.32 8.16 -5.16
N ASN A 79 0.89 8.08 -3.95
CA ASN A 79 2.12 8.77 -3.63
C ASN A 79 3.34 8.18 -4.36
N ILE A 80 3.41 6.86 -4.54
CA ILE A 80 4.49 6.22 -5.32
C ILE A 80 4.41 6.63 -6.81
N LEU A 81 3.21 6.60 -7.40
CA LEU A 81 3.01 7.02 -8.80
C LEU A 81 3.39 8.49 -9.02
N ASN A 82 3.09 9.34 -8.03
CA ASN A 82 3.48 10.75 -8.03
C ASN A 82 4.94 11.00 -7.59
N LYS A 83 5.76 9.95 -7.43
CA LYS A 83 7.15 10.02 -6.97
C LYS A 83 7.34 10.72 -5.63
N ASN A 84 6.30 10.76 -4.81
CA ASN A 84 6.32 11.33 -3.47
C ASN A 84 6.73 10.28 -2.42
N PHE A 85 7.96 9.78 -2.56
CA PHE A 85 8.44 8.65 -1.78
C PHE A 85 8.54 8.93 -0.28
N LYS A 86 8.79 10.19 0.12
CA LYS A 86 8.81 10.58 1.53
C LYS A 86 7.44 10.42 2.19
N LYS A 87 6.35 10.75 1.49
CA LYS A 87 4.99 10.51 2.00
C LYS A 87 4.63 9.03 1.94
N ALA A 88 4.99 8.35 0.87
CA ALA A 88 4.81 6.90 0.74
C ALA A 88 5.46 6.15 1.92
N GLN A 89 6.71 6.49 2.28
CA GLN A 89 7.42 5.91 3.40
C GLN A 89 6.69 6.13 4.74
N LYS A 90 6.18 7.35 4.99
CA LYS A 90 5.39 7.63 6.21
C LYS A 90 4.11 6.80 6.30
N ILE A 91 3.47 6.56 5.16
CA ILE A 91 2.25 5.72 5.12
C ILE A 91 2.61 4.28 5.47
N ILE A 92 3.71 3.75 4.92
CA ILE A 92 4.23 2.42 5.25
C ILE A 92 4.53 2.31 6.74
N GLU A 93 5.28 3.25 7.31
CA GLU A 93 5.59 3.28 8.74
C GLU A 93 4.32 3.34 9.61
N SER A 94 3.29 4.07 9.16
CA SER A 94 2.00 4.12 9.86
C SER A 94 1.24 2.80 9.80
N ILE A 95 1.29 2.08 8.67
CA ILE A 95 0.71 0.75 8.54
C ILE A 95 1.46 -0.21 9.48
N GLU A 96 2.78 -0.23 9.41
CA GLU A 96 3.64 -1.10 10.22
C GLU A 96 3.44 -0.86 11.71
N LYS A 97 3.36 0.40 12.14
CA LYS A 97 3.10 0.74 13.54
C LYS A 97 1.76 0.21 14.03
N ASP A 98 0.73 0.27 13.19
CA ASP A 98 -0.59 -0.27 13.54
C ASP A 98 -0.57 -1.80 13.60
N GLU A 99 0.07 -2.45 12.63
CA GLU A 99 0.24 -3.92 12.61
C GLU A 99 1.02 -4.42 13.83
N ILE A 100 2.10 -3.74 14.22
CA ILE A 100 2.88 -4.06 15.43
C ILE A 100 2.06 -3.85 16.71
N ARG A 101 1.32 -2.73 16.78
CA ARG A 101 0.47 -2.42 17.95
C ARG A 101 -0.60 -3.49 18.15
N LEU A 102 -1.28 -3.88 17.07
CA LEU A 102 -2.35 -4.87 17.08
C LEU A 102 -1.85 -6.31 17.07
N ALA A 103 -0.54 -6.55 16.86
CA ALA A 103 0.03 -7.88 16.81
C ALA A 103 -0.24 -8.69 18.09
N GLY A 104 -0.97 -9.79 17.95
CA GLY A 104 -1.03 -10.87 18.94
C GLY A 104 0.12 -11.87 18.76
N ARG A 105 0.29 -12.82 19.69
CA ARG A 105 1.42 -13.78 19.74
C ARG A 105 1.68 -14.57 18.44
N ARG A 106 0.67 -14.74 17.59
CA ARG A 106 0.76 -15.47 16.30
C ARG A 106 1.02 -14.55 15.10
N SER A 107 1.01 -13.23 15.29
CA SER A 107 1.25 -12.27 14.22
C SER A 107 2.75 -12.23 13.86
N PRO A 108 3.11 -12.19 12.56
CA PRO A 108 4.49 -11.99 12.13
C PRO A 108 5.14 -10.72 12.69
N TYR A 109 4.33 -9.71 13.03
CA TYR A 109 4.77 -8.43 13.59
C TYR A 109 5.02 -8.46 15.10
N TYR A 110 4.63 -9.55 15.79
CA TYR A 110 4.75 -9.65 17.25
C TYR A 110 6.19 -9.51 17.75
N LYS A 111 7.16 -9.97 16.96
CA LYS A 111 8.60 -9.83 17.28
C LYS A 111 9.09 -8.38 17.38
N TYR A 112 8.34 -7.42 16.82
CA TYR A 112 8.65 -5.99 16.89
C TYR A 112 7.90 -5.28 18.01
N LYS A 113 6.99 -5.99 18.69
CA LYS A 113 6.25 -5.48 19.84
C LYS A 113 7.18 -5.47 21.05
N LYS A 114 7.76 -4.30 21.33
CA LYS A 114 8.51 -4.03 22.56
C LYS A 114 7.57 -3.69 23.70
#